data_AF-A0A7G1IC59-F1
#
_entry.id   AF-A0A7G1IC59-F1
#
_cell.length_a   1.000
_cell.length_b   1.000
_cell.length_c   1.000
_cell.angle_alpha   90.00
_cell.angle_beta   90.00
_cell.angle_gamma   90.00
#
_symmetry.space_group_name_H-M   'P 1'
#
loop_
_entity.id
_entity.type
_entity.pdbx_description
1 polymer ?
#
loop_
_entity_poly.entity_id
_entity_poly.type
_entity_poly.pdbx_seq_one_letter_code
_entity_poly.pdbx_strand_id
1 'polypeptide(L)'
;MTTEVSLDTTALDKALDDLHAGAPDWVALALNGKVTLLEALPRKILNFAPEMVAAADRAKGIASTSSWVAEDWLTGVWAFIQGVKSHALVLSRLRAGQAPIKAGAVHTRPNGQVVVDVFPVTVYDRLLLNGYKAQVWIEPGVSAEQTRQDAARMYRGAGYDRPGWRWSSAPAMWEPLRPSTSSTSCSHRGTCAS
;
A
#
# COMPACT_ATOMS: atom_id res chain seq x y z
N MET A 1 -19.23 27.04 19.88
CA MET A 1 -19.62 27.03 18.46
C MET A 1 -18.49 26.37 17.69
N THR A 2 -18.69 25.15 17.22
CA THR A 2 -17.71 24.44 16.38
C THR A 2 -18.06 24.78 14.94
N THR A 3 -17.19 25.51 14.26
CA THR A 3 -17.36 25.80 12.83
C THR A 3 -17.18 24.49 12.07
N GLU A 4 -18.22 23.97 11.44
CA GLU A 4 -18.07 22.90 10.46
C GLU A 4 -17.26 23.45 9.28
N VAL A 5 -16.08 22.88 9.06
CA VAL A 5 -15.29 23.14 7.86
C VAL A 5 -15.80 22.18 6.79
N SER A 6 -16.55 22.69 5.81
CA SER A 6 -16.92 21.91 4.62
C SER A 6 -15.72 21.81 3.69
N LEU A 7 -15.23 20.59 3.43
CA LEU A 7 -14.22 20.32 2.42
C LEU A 7 -14.82 20.46 1.02
N ASP A 8 -14.18 21.25 0.14
CA ASP A 8 -14.47 21.21 -1.30
C ASP A 8 -13.83 19.97 -1.90
N THR A 9 -14.66 19.00 -2.29
CA THR A 9 -14.23 17.71 -2.85
C THR A 9 -14.32 17.66 -4.36
N THR A 10 -14.72 18.73 -5.04
CA THR A 10 -15.04 18.72 -6.49
C THR A 10 -13.92 18.13 -7.35
N ALA A 11 -12.67 18.49 -7.05
CA ALA A 11 -11.50 17.97 -7.76
C ALA A 11 -11.24 16.47 -7.46
N LEU A 12 -11.51 16.01 -6.23
CA LEU A 12 -11.40 14.60 -5.84
C LEU A 12 -12.49 13.77 -6.52
N ASP A 13 -13.71 14.27 -6.54
CA ASP A 13 -14.85 13.61 -7.19
C ASP A 13 -14.58 13.45 -8.69
N LYS A 14 -14.10 14.51 -9.35
CA LYS A 14 -13.65 14.42 -10.75
C LYS A 14 -12.54 13.38 -10.94
N ALA A 15 -11.53 13.33 -10.06
CA ALA A 15 -10.44 12.38 -10.19
C ALA A 15 -10.92 10.92 -10.00
N LEU A 16 -11.90 10.70 -9.13
CA LEU A 16 -12.55 9.40 -8.95
C LEU A 16 -13.39 9.02 -10.18
N ASP A 17 -14.11 9.97 -10.78
CA ASP A 17 -14.87 9.74 -12.00
C ASP A 17 -13.94 9.37 -13.17
N ASP A 18 -12.85 10.11 -13.36
CA ASP A 18 -11.85 9.83 -14.38
C ASP A 18 -11.20 8.44 -14.15
N LEU A 19 -10.93 8.08 -12.89
CA LEU A 19 -10.42 6.76 -12.50
C LEU A 19 -11.42 5.65 -12.82
N HIS A 20 -12.70 5.82 -12.47
CA HIS A 20 -13.75 4.85 -12.75
C HIS A 20 -13.97 4.67 -14.24
N ALA A 21 -13.99 5.77 -15.02
CA ALA A 21 -14.14 5.73 -16.46
C ALA A 21 -12.96 5.01 -17.14
N GLY A 22 -11.73 5.18 -16.64
CA GLY A 22 -10.53 4.55 -17.21
C GLY A 22 -10.28 3.12 -16.75
N ALA A 23 -10.91 2.64 -15.67
CA ALA A 23 -10.65 1.31 -15.11
C ALA A 23 -10.95 0.15 -16.09
N PRO A 24 -12.07 0.15 -16.86
CA PRO A 24 -12.33 -0.88 -17.87
C PRO A 24 -11.25 -0.96 -18.96
N ASP A 25 -10.78 0.19 -19.44
CA ASP A 25 -9.71 0.26 -20.44
C ASP A 25 -8.40 -0.31 -19.90
N TRP A 26 -8.07 0.03 -18.65
CA TRP A 26 -6.92 -0.58 -17.98
C TRP A 26 -7.07 -2.10 -17.91
N VAL A 27 -8.24 -2.61 -17.51
CA VAL A 27 -8.51 -4.06 -17.42
C VAL A 27 -8.30 -4.75 -18.77
N ALA A 28 -8.89 -4.20 -19.83
CA ALA A 28 -8.82 -4.73 -21.20
C ALA A 28 -7.43 -4.61 -21.85
N LEU A 29 -6.57 -3.71 -21.35
CA LEU A 29 -5.24 -3.49 -21.91
C LEU A 29 -4.39 -4.77 -21.90
N ALA A 30 -3.69 -5.05 -23.00
CA ALA A 30 -2.76 -6.17 -23.05
C ALA A 30 -1.60 -5.98 -22.05
N LEU A 31 -1.01 -7.08 -21.55
CA LEU A 31 0.12 -7.03 -20.60
C LEU A 31 1.26 -6.12 -21.08
N ASN A 32 1.58 -6.14 -22.38
CA ASN A 32 2.61 -5.28 -22.93
C ASN A 32 2.30 -3.78 -22.72
N GLY A 33 1.06 -3.37 -22.98
CA GLY A 33 0.62 -1.98 -22.75
C GLY A 33 0.67 -1.61 -21.27
N LYS A 34 0.22 -2.51 -20.38
CA LYS A 34 0.30 -2.29 -18.92
C LYS A 34 1.73 -2.08 -18.45
N VAL A 35 2.67 -2.92 -18.91
CA VAL A 35 4.10 -2.80 -18.60
C VAL A 35 4.64 -1.46 -19.10
N THR A 36 4.37 -1.08 -20.35
CA THR A 36 4.82 0.20 -20.91
C THR A 36 4.35 1.40 -20.09
N LEU A 37 3.08 1.41 -19.68
CA LEU A 37 2.53 2.48 -18.85
C LEU A 37 3.20 2.53 -17.46
N LEU A 38 3.35 1.39 -16.79
CA LEU A 38 3.98 1.31 -15.48
C LEU A 38 5.46 1.70 -15.52
N GLU A 39 6.19 1.35 -16.58
CA GLU A 39 7.60 1.73 -16.73
C GLU A 39 7.79 3.23 -17.03
N ALA A 40 6.80 3.88 -17.64
CA ALA A 40 6.82 5.32 -17.89
C ALA A 40 6.45 6.16 -16.65
N LEU A 41 5.67 5.60 -15.74
CA LEU A 41 5.06 6.31 -14.60
C LEU A 41 6.08 6.89 -13.60
N PRO A 42 7.20 6.22 -13.22
CA PRO A 42 8.18 6.78 -12.29
C PRO A 42 8.70 8.17 -12.70
N ARG A 43 8.94 8.41 -13.99
CA ARG A 43 9.37 9.73 -14.49
C ARG A 43 8.29 10.78 -14.29
N LYS A 44 7.02 10.42 -14.53
CA LYS A 44 5.89 11.32 -14.30
C LYS A 44 5.76 11.66 -12.82
N ILE A 45 5.86 10.65 -11.94
CA ILE A 45 5.83 10.86 -10.48
C ILE A 45 6.95 11.81 -10.06
N LEU A 46 8.18 11.59 -10.52
CA LEU A 46 9.31 12.46 -10.19
C LEU A 46 9.11 13.91 -10.65
N ASN A 47 8.46 14.15 -11.79
CA ASN A 47 8.16 15.51 -12.26
C ASN A 47 7.24 16.27 -11.30
N PHE A 48 6.30 15.57 -10.63
CA PHE A 48 5.37 16.17 -9.66
C PHE A 48 5.84 16.05 -8.21
N ALA A 49 6.91 15.29 -7.95
CA ALA A 49 7.40 15.01 -6.60
C ALA A 49 7.65 16.27 -5.74
N PRO A 50 8.27 17.36 -6.23
CA PRO A 50 8.45 18.56 -5.42
C PRO A 50 7.12 19.17 -4.95
N GLU A 51 6.11 19.21 -5.82
CA GLU A 51 4.79 19.75 -5.50
C GLU A 51 4.04 18.85 -4.52
N MET A 52 4.13 17.53 -4.72
CA MET A 52 3.54 16.53 -3.82
C MET A 52 4.12 16.63 -2.41
N VAL A 53 5.46 16.67 -2.29
CA VAL A 53 6.14 16.78 -0.99
C VAL A 53 5.80 18.11 -0.33
N ALA A 54 5.88 19.23 -1.04
CA ALA A 54 5.53 20.53 -0.48
C ALA A 54 4.06 20.61 -0.03
N ALA A 55 3.14 19.95 -0.73
CA ALA A 55 1.74 19.87 -0.31
C ALA A 55 1.58 19.02 0.96
N ALA A 56 2.27 17.89 1.05
CA ALA A 56 2.25 17.02 2.24
C ALA A 56 2.85 17.71 3.47
N ASP A 57 4.00 18.36 3.33
CA ASP A 57 4.65 19.13 4.40
C ASP A 57 3.74 20.25 4.91
N ARG A 58 3.12 21.02 4.01
CA ARG A 58 2.15 22.06 4.38
C ARG A 58 0.97 21.48 5.15
N ALA A 59 0.40 20.37 4.68
CA ALA A 59 -0.73 19.72 5.34
C ALA A 59 -0.36 19.19 6.75
N LYS A 60 0.89 18.75 6.93
CA LYS A 60 1.42 18.27 8.21
C LYS A 60 1.94 19.38 9.12
N GLY A 61 1.97 20.63 8.64
CA GLY A 61 2.57 21.75 9.38
C GLY A 61 4.09 21.66 9.52
N ILE A 62 4.76 20.94 8.62
CA ILE A 62 6.22 20.78 8.61
C ILE A 62 6.85 22.01 7.94
N ALA A 63 7.75 22.70 8.66
CA ALA A 63 8.50 23.82 8.11
C ALA A 63 9.50 23.35 7.06
N SER A 64 9.68 24.10 5.97
CA SER A 64 10.58 23.74 4.86
C SER A 64 12.07 23.66 5.23
N THR A 65 12.46 24.27 6.36
CA THR A 65 13.82 24.19 6.92
C THR A 65 14.02 22.99 7.84
N SER A 66 12.97 22.23 8.12
CA SER A 66 13.00 21.08 9.01
C SER A 66 13.63 19.86 8.35
N SER A 67 14.35 19.05 9.13
CA SER A 67 14.86 17.75 8.65
C SER A 67 13.72 16.77 8.29
N TRP A 68 12.52 16.98 8.83
CA TRP A 68 11.35 16.13 8.59
C TRP A 68 10.83 16.21 7.15
N VAL A 69 11.19 17.24 6.38
CA VAL A 69 10.87 17.36 4.94
C VAL A 69 11.36 16.14 4.14
N ALA A 70 12.48 15.53 4.56
CA ALA A 70 13.03 14.36 3.87
C ALA A 70 12.13 13.11 3.98
N GLU A 71 11.23 13.06 4.96
CA GLU A 71 10.36 11.90 5.18
C GLU A 71 9.42 11.66 3.99
N ASP A 72 8.83 12.72 3.42
CA ASP A 72 7.88 12.60 2.31
C ASP A 72 8.55 12.32 0.96
N TRP A 73 9.82 12.67 0.81
CA TRP A 73 10.63 12.18 -0.31
C TRP A 73 10.80 10.66 -0.27
N LEU A 74 10.99 10.10 0.93
CA LEU A 74 11.16 8.66 1.08
C LEU A 74 9.82 7.92 1.00
N THR A 75 8.84 8.32 1.79
CA THR A 75 7.57 7.59 1.93
C THR A 75 6.55 7.97 0.84
N GLY A 76 6.45 9.25 0.49
CA GLY A 76 5.50 9.76 -0.50
C GLY A 76 5.96 9.58 -1.95
N VAL A 77 7.27 9.60 -2.20
CA VAL A 77 7.81 9.53 -3.57
C VAL A 77 8.54 8.22 -3.84
N TRP A 78 9.61 7.92 -3.10
CA TRP A 78 10.44 6.74 -3.38
C TRP A 78 9.66 5.44 -3.18
N ALA A 79 8.96 5.27 -2.06
CA ALA A 79 8.17 4.06 -1.80
C ALA A 79 7.04 3.88 -2.83
N PHE A 80 6.41 4.97 -3.27
CA PHE A 80 5.37 4.92 -4.29
C PHE A 80 5.93 4.46 -5.66
N ILE A 81 7.08 5.00 -6.07
CA ILE A 81 7.79 4.54 -7.27
C ILE A 81 8.19 3.06 -7.17
N GLN A 82 8.64 2.60 -6.00
CA GLN A 82 9.00 1.20 -5.79
C GLN A 82 7.78 0.27 -5.91
N GLY A 83 6.60 0.70 -5.46
CA GLY A 83 5.33 0.00 -5.68
C GLY A 83 5.02 -0.17 -7.18
N VAL A 84 5.10 0.93 -7.94
CA VAL A 84 4.91 0.92 -9.41
C VAL A 84 5.90 -0.03 -10.09
N LYS A 85 7.19 0.04 -9.74
CA LYS A 85 8.23 -0.82 -10.30
C LYS A 85 8.02 -2.29 -9.94
N SER A 86 7.47 -2.59 -8.76
CA SER A 86 7.12 -3.95 -8.35
C SER A 86 6.00 -4.53 -9.21
N HIS A 87 4.97 -3.73 -9.54
CA HIS A 87 3.95 -4.13 -10.49
C HIS A 87 4.52 -4.35 -11.89
N ALA A 88 5.34 -3.42 -12.40
CA ALA A 88 5.99 -3.56 -13.70
C ALA A 88 6.82 -4.85 -13.76
N LEU A 89 7.58 -5.16 -12.72
CA LEU A 89 8.37 -6.39 -12.62
C LEU A 89 7.49 -7.65 -12.73
N VAL A 90 6.41 -7.73 -11.94
CA VAL A 90 5.52 -8.91 -11.94
C VAL A 90 4.88 -9.09 -13.32
N LEU A 91 4.36 -8.01 -13.93
CA LEU A 91 3.73 -8.10 -15.25
C LEU A 91 4.75 -8.42 -16.36
N SER A 92 5.97 -7.89 -16.28
CA SER A 92 7.05 -8.22 -17.20
C SER A 92 7.46 -9.71 -17.12
N ARG A 93 7.46 -10.30 -15.92
CA ARG A 93 7.68 -11.74 -15.73
C ARG A 93 6.58 -12.57 -16.40
N LEU A 94 5.32 -12.21 -16.18
CA LEU A 94 4.18 -12.87 -16.83
C LEU A 94 4.24 -12.77 -18.35
N ARG A 95 4.56 -11.58 -18.88
CA ARG A 95 4.76 -11.37 -20.33
C ARG A 95 5.85 -12.29 -20.89
N ALA A 96 6.89 -12.57 -20.11
CA ALA A 96 7.98 -13.48 -20.47
C ALA A 96 7.67 -14.96 -20.21
N GLY A 97 6.42 -15.33 -19.89
CA GLY A 97 6.03 -16.72 -19.59
C GLY A 97 6.54 -17.25 -18.26
N GLN A 98 7.00 -16.37 -17.36
CA GLN A 98 7.55 -16.75 -16.05
C GLN A 98 6.49 -16.67 -14.94
N ALA A 99 6.71 -17.40 -13.85
CA ALA A 99 5.90 -17.26 -12.64
C ALA A 99 5.99 -15.84 -12.05
N PRO A 100 4.88 -15.27 -11.54
CA PRO A 100 4.85 -13.88 -11.03
C PRO A 100 5.77 -13.67 -9.83
N ILE A 101 5.88 -14.68 -8.97
CA ILE A 101 6.75 -14.72 -7.79
C ILE A 101 7.81 -15.82 -8.02
N LYS A 102 9.04 -15.60 -7.55
CA LYS A 102 10.08 -16.65 -7.59
C LYS A 102 9.69 -17.79 -6.67
N ALA A 103 9.90 -19.04 -7.08
CA ALA A 103 9.48 -20.21 -6.30
C ALA A 103 10.02 -20.18 -4.85
N GLY A 104 11.31 -19.87 -4.67
CA GLY A 104 11.94 -19.80 -3.35
C GLY A 104 11.52 -18.61 -2.48
N ALA A 105 10.79 -17.62 -3.03
CA ALA A 105 10.27 -16.52 -2.22
C ALA A 105 9.05 -16.94 -1.40
N VAL A 106 8.35 -18.02 -1.78
CA VAL A 106 7.23 -18.56 -1.02
C VAL A 106 7.70 -19.76 -0.22
N HIS A 107 7.62 -19.68 1.11
CA HIS A 107 8.07 -20.76 1.98
C HIS A 107 7.27 -20.84 3.28
N THR A 108 7.30 -22.02 3.89
CA THR A 108 6.65 -22.29 5.18
C THR A 108 7.68 -22.19 6.30
N ARG A 109 7.40 -21.38 7.30
CA ARG A 109 8.22 -21.27 8.51
C ARG A 109 8.06 -22.50 9.40
N PRO A 110 8.98 -22.75 10.37
CA PRO A 110 8.88 -23.91 11.27
C PRO A 110 7.57 -24.00 12.06
N ASN A 111 6.90 -22.88 12.30
CA ASN A 111 5.60 -22.83 12.98
C ASN A 111 4.39 -23.07 12.05
N GLY A 112 4.62 -23.46 10.80
CA GLY A 112 3.56 -23.70 9.81
C GLY A 112 3.05 -22.44 9.07
N GLN A 113 3.52 -21.24 9.43
CA GLN A 113 3.14 -20.00 8.75
C GLN A 113 3.73 -19.94 7.34
N VAL A 114 2.88 -19.85 6.31
CA VAL A 114 3.33 -19.57 4.94
C VAL A 114 3.63 -18.08 4.81
N VAL A 115 4.79 -17.76 4.24
CA VAL A 115 5.23 -16.39 3.99
C VAL A 115 5.73 -16.21 2.56
N VAL A 116 5.67 -14.97 2.09
CA VAL A 116 6.23 -14.52 0.81
C VAL A 116 7.27 -13.44 1.07
N ASP A 117 8.51 -13.69 0.68
CA ASP A 117 9.56 -12.67 0.64
C ASP A 117 9.23 -11.63 -0.43
N VAL A 118 8.88 -10.42 0.00
CA VAL A 118 8.53 -9.28 -0.88
C VAL A 118 9.60 -8.20 -0.91
N PHE A 119 10.62 -8.29 -0.06
CA PHE A 119 11.79 -7.41 -0.09
C PHE A 119 13.01 -8.11 0.53
N PRO A 120 14.21 -7.99 -0.05
CA PRO A 120 14.56 -7.28 -1.29
C PRO A 120 14.26 -8.11 -2.56
N VAL A 121 13.78 -7.47 -3.64
CA VAL A 121 13.40 -8.16 -4.89
C VAL A 121 14.44 -7.99 -5.99
N THR A 122 15.13 -6.85 -6.00
CA THR A 122 16.15 -6.47 -6.98
C THR A 122 17.54 -6.34 -6.35
N VAL A 123 18.59 -6.22 -7.17
CA VAL A 123 19.95 -5.95 -6.68
C VAL A 123 20.03 -4.56 -6.05
N TYR A 124 19.32 -3.56 -6.60
CA TYR A 124 19.29 -2.21 -6.04
C TYR A 124 18.67 -2.17 -4.64
N ASP A 125 17.62 -2.96 -4.40
CA ASP A 125 17.02 -3.08 -3.06
C ASP A 125 18.03 -3.58 -2.02
N ARG A 126 18.87 -4.55 -2.40
CA ARG A 126 19.93 -5.11 -1.52
C ARG A 126 21.07 -4.13 -1.24
N LEU A 127 21.36 -3.25 -2.19
CA LEU A 127 22.40 -2.24 -2.05
C LEU A 127 21.92 -1.05 -1.21
N LEU A 128 20.71 -0.54 -1.50
CA LEU A 128 20.18 0.67 -0.87
C LEU A 128 19.69 0.44 0.56
N LEU A 129 19.00 -0.68 0.81
CA LEU A 129 18.47 -1.02 2.14
C LEU A 129 19.06 -2.36 2.59
N ASN A 130 20.39 -2.41 2.57
CA ASN A 130 21.12 -3.57 3.06
C ASN A 130 20.69 -3.93 4.49
N GLY A 131 20.51 -5.22 4.77
CA GLY A 131 20.07 -5.71 6.08
C GLY A 131 18.55 -5.74 6.30
N TYR A 132 17.76 -5.04 5.47
CA TYR A 132 16.30 -5.05 5.58
C TYR A 132 15.65 -6.19 4.79
N LYS A 133 14.59 -6.76 5.36
CA LYS A 133 13.75 -7.79 4.74
C LYS A 133 12.29 -7.48 5.04
N ALA A 134 11.41 -7.79 4.09
CA ALA A 134 9.96 -7.72 4.30
C ALA A 134 9.29 -8.99 3.80
N GLN A 135 8.32 -9.47 4.58
CA GLN A 135 7.58 -10.69 4.31
C GLN A 135 6.09 -10.43 4.46
N VAL A 136 5.30 -10.92 3.49
CA VAL A 136 3.85 -10.99 3.61
C VAL A 136 3.48 -12.32 4.23
N TRP A 137 2.63 -12.29 5.24
CA TRP A 137 2.13 -13.50 5.88
C TRP A 137 0.83 -13.89 5.21
N ILE A 138 0.77 -15.14 4.79
CA ILE A 138 -0.41 -15.67 4.12
C ILE A 138 -1.41 -16.14 5.18
N GLU A 139 -2.70 -15.96 4.87
CA GLU A 139 -3.79 -16.42 5.72
C GLU A 139 -3.60 -17.91 6.14
N PRO A 140 -3.81 -18.26 7.43
CA PRO A 140 -3.73 -19.64 7.88
C PRO A 140 -4.61 -20.59 7.05
N GLY A 141 -4.08 -21.76 6.70
CA GLY A 141 -4.79 -22.76 5.89
C GLY A 141 -4.52 -22.66 4.38
N VAL A 142 -3.95 -21.56 3.89
CA VAL A 142 -3.49 -21.45 2.50
C VAL A 142 -2.07 -22.00 2.38
N SER A 143 -1.89 -22.99 1.50
CA SER A 143 -0.58 -23.62 1.30
C SER A 143 0.38 -22.75 0.49
N ALA A 144 1.69 -23.03 0.58
CA ALA A 144 2.70 -22.39 -0.28
C ALA A 144 2.46 -22.65 -1.77
N GLU A 145 1.95 -23.84 -2.12
CA GLU A 145 1.56 -24.17 -3.50
C GLU A 145 0.39 -23.30 -3.96
N GLN A 146 -0.68 -23.26 -3.16
CA GLN A 146 -1.86 -22.46 -3.45
C GLN A 146 -1.50 -20.97 -3.57
N THR A 147 -0.64 -20.46 -2.69
CA THR A 147 -0.14 -19.09 -2.74
C THR A 147 0.52 -18.78 -4.10
N ARG A 148 1.34 -19.69 -4.64
CA ARG A 148 1.97 -19.53 -5.95
C ARG A 148 0.97 -19.64 -7.11
N GLN A 149 -0.05 -20.49 -6.97
CA GLN A 149 -1.13 -20.66 -7.96
C GLN A 149 -2.09 -19.46 -7.98
N ASP A 150 -2.34 -18.83 -6.85
CA ASP A 150 -3.23 -17.66 -6.75
C ASP A 150 -2.51 -16.35 -7.11
N ALA A 151 -1.19 -16.29 -6.99
CA ALA A 151 -0.41 -15.11 -7.32
C ALA A 151 -0.71 -14.61 -8.75
N ALA A 152 -1.12 -13.34 -8.85
CA ALA A 152 -1.46 -12.68 -10.11
C ALA A 152 -2.47 -13.45 -11.00
N ARG A 153 -3.33 -14.31 -10.43
CA ARG A 153 -4.26 -15.17 -11.18
C ARG A 153 -5.17 -14.44 -12.18
N MET A 154 -5.53 -13.18 -11.90
CA MET A 154 -6.33 -12.35 -12.81
C MET A 154 -5.65 -12.15 -14.18
N TYR A 155 -4.31 -12.10 -14.20
CA TYR A 155 -3.51 -12.01 -15.43
C TYR A 155 -3.19 -13.37 -16.05
N ARG A 156 -3.67 -14.46 -15.45
CA ARG A 156 -3.43 -15.85 -15.86
C ARG A 156 -4.73 -16.60 -16.16
N GLY A 157 -5.77 -15.88 -16.56
CA GLY A 157 -7.04 -16.46 -17.04
C GLY A 157 -8.18 -16.49 -16.03
N ALA A 158 -7.96 -16.10 -14.77
CA ALA A 158 -9.06 -16.04 -13.78
C ALA A 158 -10.02 -14.85 -13.98
N GLY A 159 -9.65 -13.87 -14.80
CA GLY A 159 -10.43 -12.65 -15.00
C GLY A 159 -10.47 -11.74 -13.77
N TYR A 160 -11.29 -10.69 -13.84
CA TYR A 160 -11.43 -9.68 -12.78
C TYR A 160 -12.72 -9.85 -11.95
N ASP A 161 -13.54 -10.86 -12.24
CA ASP A 161 -14.86 -11.12 -11.63
C ASP A 161 -14.80 -11.45 -10.12
N ARG A 162 -13.59 -11.76 -9.64
CA ARG A 162 -13.26 -11.91 -8.22
C ARG A 162 -12.01 -11.09 -7.92
N PRO A 163 -12.12 -9.77 -7.67
CA PRO A 163 -10.99 -9.01 -7.17
C PRO A 163 -10.45 -9.76 -5.95
N GLY A 164 -9.16 -10.09 -5.99
CA GLY A 164 -8.56 -11.10 -5.11
C GLY A 164 -8.37 -10.57 -3.69
N TRP A 165 -9.47 -10.25 -3.00
CA TRP A 165 -9.59 -9.89 -1.59
C TRP A 165 -11.02 -9.36 -1.36
N ARG A 166 -11.76 -9.98 -0.45
CA ARG A 166 -13.01 -9.42 0.07
C ARG A 166 -12.60 -8.68 1.34
N TRP A 167 -12.75 -7.34 1.39
CA TRP A 167 -12.54 -6.54 2.61
C TRP A 167 -13.42 -6.97 3.81
N SER A 168 -14.28 -7.98 3.67
CA SER A 168 -15.28 -8.36 4.66
C SER A 168 -14.72 -8.91 5.97
N SER A 169 -13.41 -9.13 6.09
CA SER A 169 -12.83 -9.80 7.25
C SER A 169 -11.40 -9.39 7.58
N ALA A 170 -11.00 -8.15 7.26
CA ALA A 170 -9.83 -7.59 7.95
C ALA A 170 -10.17 -7.53 9.45
N PRO A 171 -9.47 -8.25 10.36
CA PRO A 171 -9.62 -7.98 11.78
C PRO A 171 -9.29 -6.51 11.99
N ALA A 172 -10.11 -5.81 12.77
CA ALA A 172 -9.94 -4.41 13.11
C ALA A 172 -8.57 -4.19 13.77
N MET A 173 -7.54 -3.99 12.96
CA MET A 173 -6.17 -3.72 13.40
C MET A 173 -5.99 -2.23 13.75
N TRP A 174 -7.06 -1.43 13.58
CA TRP A 174 -7.08 0.00 13.88
C TRP A 174 -8.36 0.36 14.67
N GLU A 175 -8.56 -0.20 15.86
CA GLU A 175 -9.41 0.53 16.81
C GLU A 175 -8.56 1.67 17.40
N PRO A 176 -8.92 2.95 17.19
CA PRO A 176 -8.25 4.02 17.91
C PRO A 176 -8.50 3.80 19.40
N LEU A 177 -7.43 3.79 20.20
CA LEU A 177 -7.50 3.75 21.65
C LEU A 177 -8.48 4.82 22.12
N ARG A 178 -9.70 4.40 22.51
CA ARG A 178 -10.63 5.29 23.19
C ARG A 178 -9.97 5.65 24.53
N PRO A 179 -9.77 6.93 24.86
CA PRO A 179 -9.34 7.28 26.20
C PRO A 179 -10.41 6.76 27.16
N SER A 180 -10.00 6.02 28.19
CA SER A 180 -10.91 5.65 29.26
C SER A 180 -11.34 6.95 29.94
N THR A 181 -12.55 7.42 29.64
CA THR A 181 -13.22 8.36 30.51
C THR A 181 -13.64 7.56 31.74
N SER A 182 -12.78 7.49 32.74
CA SER A 182 -13.20 7.22 34.10
C SER A 182 -14.15 8.33 34.49
N SER A 183 -15.45 8.07 34.42
CA SER A 183 -16.46 8.92 35.02
C SER A 183 -16.26 8.81 36.54
N THR A 184 -15.53 9.76 37.13
CA THR A 184 -15.60 9.97 38.58
C THR A 184 -16.99 10.51 38.86
N SER A 185 -17.91 9.65 39.27
CA SER A 185 -19.18 10.09 39.85
C SER A 185 -18.86 10.77 41.17
N CYS A 186 -18.86 12.10 41.17
CA CYS A 186 -18.78 12.88 42.40
C CYS A 186 -20.17 12.84 43.06
N SER A 187 -20.39 11.91 43.99
CA SER A 187 -21.55 11.99 44.89
C SER A 187 -21.23 12.96 46.02
N HIS A 188 -22.11 13.95 46.23
CA HIS A 188 -22.09 14.86 47.37
C HIS A 188 -22.04 14.09 48.71
N ARG A 189 -20.83 13.95 49.29
CA ARG A 189 -20.50 14.14 50.72
C ARG A 189 -19.10 13.58 51.04
N GLY A 190 -18.21 14.45 51.52
CA GLY A 190 -17.24 14.17 52.58
C GLY A 190 -15.90 13.50 52.21
N THR A 191 -14.84 14.32 52.27
CA THR A 191 -13.42 13.99 52.59
C THR A 191 -12.58 13.16 51.62
N CYS A 192 -11.58 13.81 51.01
CA CYS A 192 -10.35 13.17 50.50
C CYS A 192 -9.24 13.35 51.55
N ALA A 193 -8.51 12.28 51.87
CA ALA A 193 -7.23 12.32 52.59
C ALA A 193 -6.11 11.87 51.65
N SER A 194 -4.92 12.45 51.87
CA SER A 194 -3.74 12.53 51.02
C SER A 194 -3.11 11.21 50.56
#